data_AF-A0A931M7H9-F1
#
_entry.id   AF-A0A931M7H9-F1
#
_cell.length_a   1.000
_cell.length_b   1.000
_cell.length_c   1.000
_cell.angle_alpha   90.00
_cell.angle_beta   90.00
_cell.angle_gamma   90.00
#
_symmetry.space_group_name_H-M   'P 1'
#
loop_
_entity.id
_entity.type
_entity.pdbx_description
1 polymer ?
#
loop_
_entity_poly.entity_id
_entity_poly.type
_entity_poly.pdbx_seq_one_letter_code
_entity_poly.pdbx_strand_id
1 'polypeptide(L)'
;MQTISIKSSSSEKIIPLLTNALDREKRIIAGSLKKTSEKIDSLAKSLSVDIDKLVAGEVEHTEANDMKLVELEGELKILRHLEDELKELESLEICR
;
A
#
# COMPACT_ATOMS: atom_id res chain seq x y z
N MET A 1 -5.06 20.78 -7.41
CA MET A 1 -4.40 20.56 -6.10
C MET A 1 -5.16 21.34 -5.04
N GLN A 2 -5.36 20.75 -3.87
CA GLN A 2 -5.94 21.43 -2.71
C GLN A 2 -4.84 21.68 -1.68
N THR A 3 -4.93 22.79 -0.95
CA THR A 3 -3.90 23.17 0.03
C THR A 3 -4.39 22.89 1.44
N ILE A 4 -3.56 22.24 2.24
CA ILE A 4 -3.76 22.09 3.69
C ILE A 4 -2.88 23.14 4.39
N SER A 5 -3.47 24.00 5.22
CA SER A 5 -2.74 25.05 5.94
C SER A 5 -2.46 24.66 7.39
N ILE A 6 -1.21 24.77 7.81
CA ILE A 6 -0.76 24.48 9.18
C ILE A 6 -0.24 25.77 9.82
N LYS A 7 -0.72 26.11 11.03
CA LYS A 7 -0.20 27.25 11.82
C LYS A 7 0.86 26.76 12.80
N SER A 8 2.00 27.44 12.86
CA SER A 8 3.09 27.15 13.78
C SER A 8 3.76 28.43 14.28
N SER A 9 4.29 28.39 15.50
CA SER A 9 5.12 29.46 16.07
C SER A 9 6.54 29.49 15.50
N SER A 10 6.98 28.47 14.75
CA SER A 10 8.29 28.40 14.11
C SER A 10 8.24 27.54 12.84
N SER A 11 8.12 28.18 11.67
CA SER A 11 8.17 27.50 10.38
C SER A 11 9.54 26.85 10.13
N GLU A 12 10.63 27.51 10.53
CA GLU A 12 12.01 27.03 10.37
C GLU A 12 12.26 25.67 11.04
N LYS A 13 11.61 25.40 12.17
CA LYS A 13 11.71 24.11 12.86
C LYS A 13 10.69 23.09 12.37
N ILE A 14 9.48 23.53 12.02
CA ILE A 14 8.39 22.61 11.65
C ILE A 14 8.54 22.08 10.23
N ILE A 15 8.98 22.89 9.26
CA ILE A 15 9.12 22.44 7.87
C ILE A 15 10.05 21.20 7.77
N PRO A 16 11.28 21.20 8.34
CA PRO A 16 12.15 20.02 8.31
C PRO A 16 11.54 18.79 9.00
N LEU A 17 10.80 18.99 10.10
CA LEU A 17 10.13 17.89 10.80
C LEU A 17 9.04 17.24 9.95
N LEU A 18 8.22 18.06 9.27
CA LEU A 18 7.19 17.57 8.36
C LEU A 18 7.81 16.86 7.15
N THR A 19 8.87 17.43 6.55
CA THR A 19 9.60 16.77 5.45
C THR A 19 10.11 15.40 5.89
N ASN A 20 10.79 15.32 7.04
CA ASN A 20 11.32 14.06 7.55
C ASN A 20 10.21 13.04 7.87
N ALA A 21 9.07 13.50 8.39
CA ALA A 21 7.92 12.64 8.67
C ALA A 21 7.34 12.04 7.38
N LEU A 22 7.16 12.86 6.34
CA LEU A 22 6.68 12.39 5.04
C LEU A 22 7.67 11.40 4.40
N ASP A 23 8.97 11.69 4.44
CA ASP A 23 9.99 10.80 3.88
C ASP A 23 10.08 9.47 4.64
N ARG A 24 9.83 9.49 5.95
CA ARG A 24 9.77 8.28 6.77
C ARG A 24 8.53 7.46 6.43
N GLU A 25 7.38 8.11 6.28
CA GLU A 25 6.13 7.42 5.96
C GLU A 25 6.21 6.73 4.60
N LYS A 26 6.72 7.44 3.57
CA LYS A 26 6.98 6.87 2.24
C LYS A 26 7.84 5.60 2.32
N ARG A 27 8.90 5.62 3.15
CA ARG A 27 9.78 4.45 3.35
C ARG A 27 9.08 3.29 4.05
N ILE A 28 8.22 3.57 5.03
CA ILE A 28 7.44 2.55 5.73
C ILE A 28 6.49 1.87 4.75
N ILE A 29 5.71 2.65 4.00
CA ILE A 29 4.75 2.12 3.02
C ILE A 29 5.47 1.34 1.92
N ALA A 30 6.58 1.85 1.36
CA ALA A 30 7.38 1.12 0.39
C ALA A 30 7.90 -0.23 0.93
N GLY A 31 8.28 -0.27 2.21
CA GLY A 31 8.67 -1.51 2.88
C GLY A 31 7.50 -2.49 3.04
N SER A 32 6.32 -1.98 3.38
CA SER A 32 5.08 -2.78 3.49
C SER A 32 4.65 -3.33 2.12
N LEU A 33 4.67 -2.51 1.07
CA LEU A 33 4.38 -2.92 -0.31
C LEU A 33 5.25 -4.11 -0.73
N LYS A 34 6.56 -4.03 -0.48
CA LYS A 34 7.48 -5.12 -0.80
C LYS A 34 7.08 -6.42 -0.10
N LYS A 35 6.81 -6.36 1.20
CA LYS A 35 6.43 -7.55 2.00
C LYS A 35 5.09 -8.13 1.55
N THR A 36 4.10 -7.28 1.29
CA THR A 36 2.78 -7.70 0.80
C THR A 36 2.90 -8.35 -0.58
N SER A 37 3.67 -7.76 -1.49
CA SER A 37 3.94 -8.35 -2.82
C SER A 37 4.62 -9.72 -2.70
N GLU A 38 5.64 -9.86 -1.84
CA GLU A 38 6.31 -11.14 -1.60
C GLU A 38 5.33 -12.21 -1.05
N LYS A 39 4.40 -11.80 -0.18
CA LYS A 39 3.37 -12.68 0.37
C LYS A 39 2.35 -13.10 -0.70
N ILE A 40 1.90 -12.18 -1.53
CA ILE A 40 1.02 -12.44 -2.68
C ILE A 40 1.67 -13.47 -3.61
N ASP A 41 2.93 -13.26 -3.99
CA ASP A 41 3.67 -14.17 -4.87
C ASP A 41 3.77 -15.58 -4.27
N SER A 42 4.03 -15.66 -2.96
CA SER A 42 4.11 -16.93 -2.24
C SER A 42 2.76 -17.66 -2.22
N LEU A 43 1.68 -16.95 -1.90
CA LEU A 43 0.33 -17.51 -1.86
C LEU A 43 -0.13 -17.96 -3.25
N ALA A 44 0.02 -17.12 -4.27
CA ALA A 44 -0.33 -17.45 -5.65
C ALA A 44 0.42 -18.68 -6.16
N LYS A 45 1.73 -18.78 -5.89
CA LYS A 45 2.53 -19.98 -6.21
C LYS A 45 2.04 -21.21 -5.46
N SER A 46 1.75 -21.08 -4.17
CA SER A 46 1.28 -22.21 -3.35
C SER A 46 -0.08 -22.76 -3.78
N LEU A 47 -0.91 -21.89 -4.36
CA LEU A 47 -2.25 -22.22 -4.87
C LEU A 47 -2.23 -22.59 -6.35
N SER A 48 -1.11 -22.38 -7.05
CA SER A 48 -1.01 -22.47 -8.52
C SER A 48 -2.08 -21.63 -9.22
N VAL A 49 -2.34 -20.44 -8.67
CA VAL A 49 -3.37 -19.51 -9.13
C VAL A 49 -2.75 -18.37 -9.92
N ASP A 50 -3.39 -18.03 -11.03
CA ASP A 50 -3.14 -16.81 -11.78
C ASP A 50 -3.90 -15.65 -11.10
N ILE A 51 -3.17 -14.60 -10.72
CA ILE A 51 -3.71 -13.45 -10.01
C ILE A 51 -4.74 -12.71 -10.87
N ASP A 52 -4.52 -12.59 -12.17
CA ASP A 52 -5.44 -11.86 -13.05
C ASP A 52 -6.78 -12.59 -13.14
N LYS A 53 -6.74 -13.93 -13.19
CA LYS A 53 -7.95 -14.77 -13.15
C LYS A 53 -8.66 -14.69 -11.80
N LEU A 54 -7.91 -14.64 -10.70
CA LEU A 54 -8.50 -14.50 -9.37
C LEU A 54 -9.25 -13.17 -9.25
N VAL A 55 -8.63 -12.07 -9.68
CA VAL A 55 -9.24 -10.74 -9.67
C VAL A 55 -10.45 -10.66 -10.61
N ALA A 56 -10.43 -11.39 -11.72
CA ALA A 56 -11.56 -11.52 -12.64
C ALA A 56 -12.71 -12.40 -12.10
N GLY A 57 -12.53 -13.07 -10.94
CA GLY A 57 -13.51 -13.99 -10.37
C GLY A 57 -13.60 -15.34 -11.09
N GLU A 58 -12.58 -15.70 -11.85
CA GLU A 58 -12.53 -16.94 -12.65
C GLU A 58 -11.92 -18.13 -11.89
N VAL A 59 -11.48 -17.91 -10.65
CA VAL A 59 -10.88 -18.95 -9.81
C VAL A 59 -11.93 -19.52 -8.87
N GLU A 60 -12.15 -20.83 -8.99
CA GLU A 60 -13.11 -21.55 -8.18
C GLU A 60 -12.63 -21.71 -6.73
N HIS A 61 -13.51 -21.32 -5.80
CA HIS A 61 -13.34 -21.54 -4.38
C HIS A 61 -13.92 -22.89 -4.00
N THR A 62 -13.04 -23.78 -3.57
CA THR A 62 -13.35 -25.13 -3.06
C THR A 62 -13.02 -25.19 -1.58
N GLU A 63 -13.60 -26.13 -0.83
CA GLU A 63 -13.29 -26.28 0.60
C GLU A 63 -11.78 -26.42 0.90
N ALA A 64 -11.00 -26.97 -0.03
CA ALA A 64 -9.57 -27.19 0.13
C ALA A 64 -8.70 -25.93 -0.04
N ASN A 65 -9.17 -24.92 -0.79
CA ASN A 65 -8.39 -23.72 -1.12
C ASN A 65 -9.03 -22.40 -0.66
N ASP A 66 -10.30 -22.40 -0.25
CA ASP A 66 -11.11 -21.23 0.09
C ASP A 66 -10.39 -20.26 1.04
N MET A 67 -9.93 -20.74 2.20
CA MET A 67 -9.28 -19.90 3.20
C MET A 67 -8.01 -19.20 2.66
N LYS A 68 -7.22 -19.89 1.84
CA LYS A 68 -5.99 -19.34 1.27
C LYS A 68 -6.27 -18.40 0.10
N LEU A 69 -7.33 -18.65 -0.67
CA LEU A 69 -7.80 -17.74 -1.70
C LEU A 69 -8.31 -16.43 -1.10
N VAL A 70 -9.13 -16.52 -0.05
CA VAL A 70 -9.59 -15.36 0.72
C VAL A 70 -8.42 -14.57 1.30
N GLU A 71 -7.39 -15.25 1.82
CA GLU A 71 -6.16 -14.58 2.27
C GLU A 71 -5.47 -13.84 1.12
N LEU A 72 -5.28 -14.50 -0.03
CA LEU A 72 -4.66 -13.89 -1.22
C LEU A 72 -5.44 -12.67 -1.71
N GLU A 73 -6.78 -12.75 -1.78
CA GLU A 73 -7.65 -11.62 -2.12
C GLU A 73 -7.52 -10.47 -1.12
N GLY A 74 -7.39 -10.79 0.17
CA GLY A 74 -7.13 -9.83 1.23
C GLY A 74 -5.81 -9.10 1.03
N GLU A 75 -4.74 -9.84 0.74
CA GLU A 75 -3.41 -9.26 0.47
C GLU A 75 -3.42 -8.38 -0.79
N LEU A 76 -4.12 -8.78 -1.85
CA LEU A 76 -4.27 -7.97 -3.07
C LEU A 76 -4.98 -6.64 -2.78
N LYS A 77 -6.00 -6.64 -1.91
CA LYS A 77 -6.66 -5.41 -1.47
C LYS A 77 -5.73 -4.51 -0.65
N ILE A 78 -4.92 -5.11 0.23
CA ILE A 78 -3.91 -4.38 1.02
C ILE A 78 -2.87 -3.76 0.09
N LEU A 79 -2.35 -4.51 -0.88
CA LEU A 79 -1.36 -4.02 -1.85
C LEU A 79 -1.89 -2.77 -2.56
N ARG A 80 -3.08 -2.86 -3.14
CA ARG A 80 -3.72 -1.74 -3.84
C ARG A 80 -3.90 -0.52 -2.95
N HIS A 81 -4.34 -0.73 -1.70
CA HIS A 81 -4.50 0.36 -0.75
C HIS A 81 -3.17 1.07 -0.45
N LEU A 82 -2.09 0.31 -0.25
CA LEU A 82 -0.75 0.85 0.00
C LEU A 82 -0.18 1.58 -1.23
N GLU A 83 -0.46 1.08 -2.44
CA GLU A 83 -0.05 1.73 -3.69
C GLU A 83 -0.74 3.09 -3.85
N ASP A 84 -2.06 3.13 -3.60
CA ASP A 84 -2.84 4.36 -3.62
C ASP A 84 -2.33 5.36 -2.55
N GLU A 85 -2.06 4.89 -1.32
CA GLU A 85 -1.55 5.74 -0.24
C GLU A 85 -0.15 6.29 -0.55
N LEU A 86 0.76 5.45 -1.07
CA LEU A 86 2.09 5.90 -1.46
C LEU A 86 2.01 6.97 -2.54
N LYS A 87 1.16 6.77 -3.55
CA LYS A 87 0.96 7.72 -4.64
C LYS A 87 0.42 9.06 -4.13
N GLU A 88 -0.53 9.03 -3.21
CA GLU A 88 -1.05 10.25 -2.58
C GLU A 88 0.08 10.98 -1.81
N LEU A 89 0.89 10.27 -1.01
CA LEU A 89 2.03 10.87 -0.31
C LEU A 89 3.12 11.41 -1.26
N GLU A 90 3.37 10.73 -2.37
CA GLU A 90 4.31 11.18 -3.40
C GLU A 90 3.85 12.45 -4.09
N SER A 91 2.54 12.68 -4.18
CA SER A 91 1.96 13.92 -4.71
C SER A 91 2.03 15.11 -3.75
N LEU A 92 2.36 14.87 -2.46
CA LEU A 92 2.44 15.94 -1.47
C LEU A 92 3.68 16.80 -1.64
N GLU A 93 3.46 18.11 -1.64
CA GLU A 93 4.50 19.13 -1.66
C GLU A 93 4.32 20.07 -0.47
N ILE A 94 5.41 20.40 0.22
CA ILE A 94 5.40 21.42 1.28
C ILE A 94 5.69 22.78 0.63
N CYS A 95 4.63 23.56 0.44
CA CYS A 95 4.72 24.95 -0.01
C CYS A 95 5.27 25.85 1.10
N ARG A 96 6.10 26.84 0.73
CA ARG A 96 6.70 27.81 1.66
C ARG A 96 5.97 29.14 1.65
#